data_AF-A0A349NFC3-F1
#
_entry.id   AF-A0A349NFC3-F1
#
_cell.length_a   1.000
_cell.length_b   1.000
_cell.length_c   1.000
_cell.angle_alpha   90.00
_cell.angle_beta   90.00
_cell.angle_gamma   90.00
#
_symmetry.space_group_name_H-M   'P 1'
#
loop_
_entity.id
_entity.type
_entity.pdbx_description
1 polymer ?
#
loop_
_entity_poly.entity_id
_entity_poly.type
_entity_poly.pdbx_seq_one_letter_code
_entity_poly.pdbx_strand_id
1 'polypeptide(L)'
;PYKYTIYPGFYESCGPEGEKLIEYVEKEWKHQPHVGELPLDIVNQTEANGDRSVADIDAEAALVTRHQDEFRRLQNDMHCYRDFAYSFGWKVKAAQCVLNYKWGKDIKELEKAVPLLEKSQEYYRKLVDLTKDTYLYANSMQTAQRRIPVGGDNGKMKHWSELLPVYEQELTSLKKNVKMLKEQEKKGGNHSEAVSNDKIRPLHPADVILPAGYKTVVLKKGAHLFSDLDSVVTEYAPELEGMKAYVFNSSSQRENGTKIEFTSQKPVHLLVGYFRDDQIKYAAAPKLEIDASANDYGQAEPQLTSALRIEGMPQVNVHKYDFGAGHHVLLLPKGFLLVLGYTNDNITPRDAGLSGTDKAIDWLFY
;
A
#
# COMPACT_ATOMS: atom_id res chain seq x y z
N PRO A 1 -6.08 -5.66 -0.96
CA PRO A 1 -5.74 -5.77 -2.40
C PRO A 1 -6.05 -4.49 -3.21
N TYR A 2 -7.24 -3.88 -3.05
CA TYR A 2 -7.59 -2.63 -3.78
C TYR A 2 -6.64 -1.44 -3.53
N LYS A 3 -5.98 -1.37 -2.36
CA LYS A 3 -4.88 -0.42 -2.08
C LYS A 3 -3.80 -0.43 -3.17
N TYR A 4 -3.52 -1.61 -3.72
CA TYR A 4 -2.50 -1.82 -4.75
C TYR A 4 -3.07 -1.74 -6.18
N THR A 5 -4.29 -1.23 -6.33
CA THR A 5 -5.02 -1.08 -7.60
C THR A 5 -5.36 -2.42 -8.28
N ILE A 6 -6.64 -2.71 -8.41
CA ILE A 6 -7.16 -3.80 -9.25
C ILE A 6 -7.92 -3.15 -10.41
N TYR A 7 -7.53 -3.47 -11.64
CA TYR A 7 -8.21 -2.94 -12.81
C TYR A 7 -9.54 -3.66 -13.05
N PRO A 8 -10.62 -2.92 -13.34
CA PRO A 8 -11.86 -3.51 -13.82
C PRO A 8 -11.62 -4.35 -15.07
N GLY A 9 -12.30 -5.48 -15.17
CA GLY A 9 -12.16 -6.44 -16.27
C GLY A 9 -11.16 -7.57 -15.98
N PHE A 10 -10.20 -7.38 -15.08
CA PHE A 10 -9.21 -8.42 -14.78
C PHE A 10 -9.85 -9.64 -14.12
N TYR A 11 -10.53 -9.45 -12.99
CA TYR A 11 -11.21 -10.55 -12.29
C TYR A 11 -12.41 -11.07 -13.07
N GLU A 12 -13.05 -10.22 -13.88
CA GLU A 12 -14.26 -10.54 -14.63
C GLU A 12 -13.96 -11.32 -15.93
N SER A 13 -12.71 -11.31 -16.41
CA SER A 13 -12.37 -11.85 -17.74
C SER A 13 -11.20 -12.85 -17.76
N CYS A 14 -10.41 -12.97 -16.69
CA CYS A 14 -9.18 -13.78 -16.69
C CYS A 14 -9.30 -15.13 -15.99
N GLY A 15 -10.51 -15.71 -15.95
CA GLY A 15 -10.74 -17.03 -15.36
C GLY A 15 -12.23 -17.32 -15.18
N PRO A 16 -12.56 -18.44 -14.52
CA PRO A 16 -13.90 -18.65 -13.99
C PRO A 16 -14.31 -17.51 -13.04
N GLU A 17 -15.62 -17.29 -12.89
CA GLU A 17 -16.13 -16.48 -11.79
C GLU A 17 -15.63 -17.05 -10.46
N GLY A 18 -15.26 -16.17 -9.53
CA GLY A 18 -14.76 -16.58 -8.23
C GLY A 18 -14.64 -15.43 -7.25
N GLU A 19 -14.12 -15.74 -6.07
CA GLU A 19 -14.05 -14.83 -4.94
C GLU A 19 -12.60 -14.51 -4.56
N LYS A 20 -12.32 -13.23 -4.33
CA LYS A 20 -11.10 -12.80 -3.63
C LYS A 20 -11.18 -13.25 -2.19
N LEU A 21 -10.04 -13.45 -1.54
CA LEU A 21 -10.00 -13.79 -0.11
C LEU A 21 -10.78 -12.80 0.78
N ILE A 22 -10.78 -11.51 0.43
CA ILE A 22 -11.55 -10.50 1.15
C ILE A 22 -13.08 -10.65 0.98
N GLU A 23 -13.54 -11.08 -0.20
CA GLU A 23 -14.95 -11.33 -0.51
C GLU A 23 -15.40 -12.63 0.16
N TYR A 24 -14.58 -13.68 0.06
CA TYR A 24 -14.79 -14.96 0.75
C TYR A 24 -14.96 -14.77 2.26
N VAL A 25 -14.00 -14.11 2.94
CA VAL A 25 -14.10 -13.89 4.40
C VAL A 25 -15.28 -12.98 4.74
N GLU A 26 -15.58 -11.95 3.95
CA GLU A 26 -16.77 -11.13 4.17
C GLU A 26 -18.07 -11.93 4.11
N LYS A 27 -18.21 -12.83 3.12
CA LYS A 27 -19.38 -13.70 2.98
C LYS A 27 -19.51 -14.68 4.14
N GLU A 28 -18.41 -15.27 4.61
CA GLU A 28 -18.39 -16.12 5.81
C GLU A 28 -18.97 -15.38 7.02
N TRP A 29 -18.50 -14.16 7.28
CA TRP A 29 -18.98 -13.32 8.40
C TRP A 29 -20.41 -12.83 8.23
N LYS A 30 -20.89 -12.68 6.99
CA LYS A 30 -22.27 -12.28 6.68
C LYS A 30 -23.21 -13.47 6.48
N HIS A 31 -22.72 -14.70 6.63
CA HIS A 31 -23.46 -15.93 6.35
C HIS A 31 -24.11 -15.94 4.96
N GLN A 32 -23.36 -15.51 3.95
CA GLN A 32 -23.80 -15.45 2.55
C GLN A 32 -23.26 -16.64 1.76
N PRO A 33 -24.01 -17.11 0.75
CA PRO A 33 -23.53 -18.20 -0.09
C PRO A 33 -22.31 -17.80 -0.93
N HIS A 34 -21.38 -18.75 -1.04
CA HIS A 34 -20.23 -18.65 -1.93
C HIS A 34 -20.60 -19.00 -3.38
N VAL A 35 -19.92 -18.39 -4.34
CA VAL A 35 -20.17 -18.58 -5.78
C VAL A 35 -18.83 -18.73 -6.52
N GLY A 36 -18.76 -19.71 -7.42
CA GLY A 36 -17.63 -19.89 -8.32
C GLY A 36 -16.38 -20.47 -7.65
N GLU A 37 -15.22 -20.08 -8.16
CA GLU A 37 -13.90 -20.49 -7.69
C GLU A 37 -13.55 -19.84 -6.35
N LEU A 38 -13.17 -20.64 -5.35
CA LEU A 38 -12.88 -20.16 -3.99
C LEU A 38 -11.37 -20.13 -3.70
N PRO A 39 -10.90 -19.10 -2.97
CA PRO A 39 -9.47 -18.86 -2.80
C PRO A 39 -8.77 -19.97 -2.01
N LEU A 40 -9.46 -20.60 -1.05
CA LEU A 40 -8.90 -21.70 -0.26
C LEU A 40 -8.84 -23.02 -1.05
N ASP A 41 -9.78 -23.24 -1.95
CA ASP A 41 -9.76 -24.40 -2.84
C ASP A 41 -8.59 -24.31 -3.81
N ILE A 42 -8.31 -23.12 -4.35
CA ILE A 42 -7.16 -22.89 -5.25
C ILE A 42 -5.83 -23.04 -4.52
N VAL A 43 -5.74 -22.61 -3.26
CA VAL A 43 -4.56 -22.91 -2.43
C VAL A 43 -4.35 -24.42 -2.30
N ASN A 44 -5.41 -25.18 -1.98
CA ASN A 44 -5.29 -26.63 -1.84
C ASN A 44 -4.89 -27.31 -3.17
N GLN A 45 -5.47 -26.86 -4.29
CA GLN A 45 -5.14 -27.38 -5.63
C GLN A 45 -3.69 -27.08 -6.01
N THR A 46 -3.19 -25.88 -5.76
CA THR A 46 -1.80 -25.49 -6.08
C THR A 46 -0.78 -26.24 -5.23
N GLU A 47 -1.04 -26.44 -3.93
CA GLU A 47 -0.22 -27.29 -3.05
C GLU A 47 -0.16 -28.74 -3.61
N ALA A 48 -1.32 -29.33 -3.94
CA ALA A 48 -1.40 -30.68 -4.49
C ALA A 48 -0.73 -30.84 -5.86
N ASN A 49 -0.83 -29.82 -6.72
CA ASN A 49 -0.15 -29.78 -8.02
C ASN A 49 1.38 -29.72 -7.84
N GLY A 50 1.88 -28.94 -6.87
CA GLY A 50 3.30 -28.89 -6.54
C GLY A 50 3.83 -30.25 -6.08
N ASP A 51 3.11 -30.93 -5.18
CA ASP A 51 3.50 -32.25 -4.69
C ASP A 51 3.53 -33.30 -5.80
N ARG A 52 2.51 -33.32 -6.67
CA ARG A 52 2.47 -34.26 -7.80
C ARG A 52 3.61 -34.00 -8.78
N SER A 53 3.86 -32.73 -9.11
CA SER A 53 4.91 -32.36 -10.07
C SER A 53 6.29 -32.79 -9.58
N VAL A 54 6.57 -32.63 -8.28
CA VAL A 54 7.83 -33.10 -7.68
C VAL A 54 7.89 -34.64 -7.64
N ALA A 55 6.81 -35.31 -7.26
CA ALA A 55 6.78 -36.77 -7.22
C ALA A 55 7.03 -37.38 -8.61
N ASP A 56 6.39 -36.85 -9.64
CA ASP A 56 6.52 -37.35 -11.02
C ASP A 56 7.93 -37.10 -11.57
N ILE A 57 8.49 -35.88 -11.38
CA ILE A 57 9.82 -35.57 -11.93
C ILE A 57 10.94 -36.33 -11.21
N ASP A 58 10.83 -36.53 -9.89
CA ASP A 58 11.85 -37.23 -9.11
C ASP A 58 11.85 -38.74 -9.41
N ALA A 59 10.69 -39.33 -9.70
CA ALA A 59 10.56 -40.75 -10.06
C ALA A 59 11.29 -41.09 -11.37
N GLU A 60 11.31 -40.15 -12.32
CA GLU A 60 11.92 -40.34 -13.64
C GLU A 60 13.42 -40.03 -13.65
N ALA A 61 13.97 -39.40 -12.60
CA ALA A 61 15.32 -38.83 -12.60
C ALA A 61 16.43 -39.83 -12.95
N ALA A 62 16.31 -41.08 -12.50
CA ALA A 62 17.29 -42.14 -12.78
C ALA A 62 17.22 -42.69 -14.21
N LEU A 63 16.11 -42.48 -14.93
CA LEU A 63 15.87 -43.01 -16.27
C LEU A 63 16.42 -42.11 -17.38
N VAL A 64 16.83 -40.88 -17.05
CA VAL A 64 17.24 -39.86 -18.02
C VAL A 64 18.68 -40.08 -18.49
N THR A 65 18.82 -40.45 -19.76
CA THR A 65 20.13 -40.75 -20.38
C THR A 65 20.64 -39.68 -21.35
N ARG A 66 19.81 -38.69 -21.71
CA ARG A 66 20.15 -37.57 -22.60
C ARG A 66 19.64 -36.25 -22.03
N HIS A 67 20.29 -35.14 -22.37
CA HIS A 67 19.94 -33.80 -21.89
C HIS A 67 19.87 -33.70 -20.34
N GLN A 68 20.74 -34.42 -19.63
CA GLN A 68 20.71 -34.56 -18.18
C GLN A 68 20.81 -33.22 -17.42
N ASP A 69 21.57 -32.26 -17.94
CA ASP A 69 21.69 -30.95 -17.31
C ASP A 69 20.39 -30.14 -17.42
N GLU A 70 19.69 -30.26 -18.55
CA GLU A 70 18.38 -29.63 -18.72
C GLU A 70 17.32 -30.29 -17.85
N PHE A 71 17.33 -31.63 -17.78
CA PHE A 71 16.45 -32.34 -16.87
C PHE A 71 16.68 -31.93 -15.42
N ARG A 72 17.94 -31.79 -14.98
CA ARG A 72 18.25 -31.31 -13.62
C ARG A 72 17.75 -29.89 -13.36
N ARG A 73 17.76 -29.00 -14.35
CA ARG A 73 17.12 -27.67 -14.25
C ARG A 73 15.60 -27.78 -14.13
N LEU A 74 14.95 -28.58 -14.98
CA LEU A 74 13.51 -28.82 -14.91
C LEU A 74 13.09 -29.43 -13.56
N GLN A 75 13.86 -30.38 -13.06
CA GLN A 75 13.67 -30.96 -11.73
C GLN A 75 13.73 -29.87 -10.66
N ASN A 76 14.78 -29.05 -10.65
CA ASN A 76 14.89 -27.91 -9.74
C ASN A 76 13.68 -26.95 -9.84
N ASP A 77 13.19 -26.67 -11.05
CA ASP A 77 12.02 -25.81 -11.27
C ASP A 77 10.75 -26.37 -10.63
N MET A 78 10.52 -27.69 -10.69
CA MET A 78 9.37 -28.31 -10.04
C MET A 78 9.45 -28.20 -8.52
N HIS A 79 10.65 -28.38 -7.94
CA HIS A 79 10.87 -28.15 -6.51
C HIS A 79 10.65 -26.67 -6.15
N CYS A 80 11.07 -25.72 -7.00
CA CYS A 80 10.79 -24.29 -6.83
C CYS A 80 9.28 -24.01 -6.84
N TYR A 81 8.54 -24.57 -7.79
CA TYR A 81 7.09 -24.40 -7.88
C TYR A 81 6.36 -24.93 -6.65
N ARG A 82 6.74 -26.12 -6.15
CA ARG A 82 6.17 -26.67 -4.91
C ARG A 82 6.43 -25.74 -3.73
N ASP A 83 7.68 -25.32 -3.51
CA ASP A 83 8.03 -24.49 -2.35
C ASP A 83 7.39 -23.09 -2.45
N PHE A 84 7.23 -22.55 -3.66
CA PHE A 84 6.43 -21.34 -3.88
C PHE A 84 4.95 -21.55 -3.52
N ALA A 85 4.33 -22.64 -3.98
CA ALA A 85 2.92 -22.95 -3.71
C ALA A 85 2.65 -23.06 -2.21
N TYR A 86 3.49 -23.79 -1.47
CA TYR A 86 3.37 -23.89 -0.02
C TYR A 86 3.62 -22.54 0.68
N SER A 87 4.65 -21.78 0.28
CA SER A 87 4.87 -20.43 0.82
C SER A 87 3.63 -19.55 0.63
N PHE A 88 3.03 -19.57 -0.55
CA PHE A 88 1.82 -18.82 -0.88
C PHE A 88 0.61 -19.29 -0.05
N GLY A 89 0.36 -20.60 0.00
CA GLY A 89 -0.78 -21.19 0.70
C GLY A 89 -0.77 -20.88 2.20
N TRP A 90 0.38 -21.02 2.86
CA TRP A 90 0.53 -20.62 4.26
C TRP A 90 0.30 -19.12 4.48
N LYS A 91 0.73 -18.26 3.54
CA LYS A 91 0.51 -16.82 3.62
C LYS A 91 -0.97 -16.45 3.43
N VAL A 92 -1.69 -17.13 2.53
CA VAL A 92 -3.15 -16.97 2.36
C VAL A 92 -3.90 -17.37 3.62
N LYS A 93 -3.55 -18.52 4.22
CA LYS A 93 -4.11 -18.98 5.50
C LYS A 93 -3.87 -17.95 6.62
N ALA A 94 -2.67 -17.36 6.69
CA ALA A 94 -2.37 -16.27 7.62
C ALA A 94 -3.22 -15.01 7.36
N ALA A 95 -3.37 -14.62 6.09
CA ALA A 95 -4.18 -13.46 5.70
C ALA A 95 -5.67 -13.66 6.02
N GLN A 96 -6.20 -14.89 5.92
CA GLN A 96 -7.57 -15.21 6.34
C GLN A 96 -7.77 -14.93 7.83
N CYS A 97 -6.85 -15.37 8.69
CA CYS A 97 -6.89 -15.06 10.12
C CYS A 97 -6.85 -13.56 10.39
N VAL A 98 -5.99 -12.82 9.69
CA VAL A 98 -5.93 -11.35 9.81
C VAL A 98 -7.26 -10.70 9.39
N LEU A 99 -7.89 -11.17 8.31
CA LEU A 99 -9.21 -10.71 7.89
C LEU A 99 -10.31 -11.11 8.89
N ASN A 100 -10.25 -12.28 9.52
CA ASN A 100 -11.17 -12.64 10.60
C ASN A 100 -11.06 -11.68 11.77
N TYR A 101 -9.85 -11.28 12.16
CA TYR A 101 -9.65 -10.22 13.14
C TYR A 101 -10.29 -8.89 12.71
N LYS A 102 -10.23 -8.53 11.42
CA LYS A 102 -10.90 -7.32 10.90
C LYS A 102 -12.37 -7.27 11.31
N TRP A 103 -13.06 -8.40 11.13
CA TRP A 103 -14.51 -8.54 11.33
C TRP A 103 -14.87 -8.79 12.79
N GLY A 104 -14.23 -9.78 13.43
CA GLY A 104 -14.56 -10.23 14.78
C GLY A 104 -13.83 -9.53 15.91
N LYS A 105 -12.74 -8.81 15.62
CA LYS A 105 -11.85 -8.15 16.60
C LYS A 105 -11.22 -9.08 17.65
N ASP A 106 -11.30 -10.40 17.47
CA ASP A 106 -10.66 -11.38 18.34
C ASP A 106 -9.14 -11.45 18.05
N ILE A 107 -8.33 -10.97 18.99
CA ILE A 107 -6.87 -10.98 18.88
C ILE A 107 -6.31 -12.39 18.70
N LYS A 108 -7.01 -13.44 19.15
CA LYS A 108 -6.59 -14.84 18.94
C LYS A 108 -6.45 -15.19 17.47
N GLU A 109 -7.20 -14.56 16.58
CA GLU A 109 -7.02 -14.74 15.14
C GLU A 109 -5.64 -14.23 14.70
N LEU A 110 -5.17 -13.10 15.23
CA LEU A 110 -3.83 -12.61 14.93
C LEU A 110 -2.73 -13.51 15.53
N GLU A 111 -2.98 -14.10 16.70
CA GLU A 111 -2.06 -15.10 17.28
C GLU A 111 -1.94 -16.35 16.41
N LYS A 112 -3.04 -16.79 15.78
CA LYS A 112 -3.03 -17.90 14.80
C LYS A 112 -2.31 -17.51 13.50
N ALA A 113 -2.38 -16.25 13.08
CA ALA A 113 -1.72 -15.78 11.86
C ALA A 113 -0.19 -15.86 11.93
N VAL A 114 0.41 -15.64 13.11
CA VAL A 114 1.87 -15.65 13.29
C VAL A 114 2.53 -16.98 12.89
N PRO A 115 2.15 -18.15 13.46
CA PRO A 115 2.77 -19.42 13.09
C PRO A 115 2.49 -19.84 11.64
N LEU A 116 1.38 -19.38 11.05
CA LEU A 116 1.10 -19.61 9.62
C LEU A 116 2.08 -18.82 8.75
N LEU A 117 2.33 -17.55 9.08
CA LEU A 117 3.29 -16.72 8.34
C LEU A 117 4.74 -17.15 8.56
N GLU A 118 5.09 -17.67 9.75
CA GLU A 118 6.38 -18.34 9.99
C GLU A 118 6.58 -19.52 9.03
N LYS A 119 5.57 -20.39 8.92
CA LYS A 119 5.63 -21.54 8.02
C LYS A 119 5.72 -21.14 6.54
N SER A 120 5.04 -20.06 6.14
CA SER A 120 5.22 -19.46 4.81
C SER A 120 6.68 -19.10 4.54
N GLN A 121 7.36 -18.45 5.50
CA GLN A 121 8.76 -18.09 5.36
C GLN A 121 9.71 -19.28 5.34
N GLU A 122 9.40 -20.37 6.05
CA GLU A 122 10.22 -21.59 5.96
C GLU A 122 10.30 -22.10 4.52
N TYR A 123 9.17 -22.18 3.82
CA TYR A 123 9.15 -22.57 2.41
C TYR A 123 9.79 -21.51 1.50
N TYR A 124 9.61 -20.22 1.81
CA TYR A 124 10.26 -19.16 1.04
C TYR A 124 11.80 -19.22 1.16
N ARG A 125 12.34 -19.58 2.33
CA ARG A 125 13.79 -19.79 2.50
C ARG A 125 14.29 -20.98 1.67
N LYS A 126 13.55 -22.08 1.62
CA LYS A 126 13.88 -23.21 0.73
C LYS A 126 13.89 -22.79 -0.74
N LEU A 127 12.91 -21.99 -1.16
CA LEU A 127 12.87 -21.43 -2.52
C LEU A 127 14.09 -20.52 -2.81
N VAL A 128 14.53 -19.72 -1.84
CA VAL A 128 15.78 -18.94 -1.98
C VAL A 128 16.98 -19.86 -2.16
N ASP A 129 17.07 -20.94 -1.40
CA ASP A 129 18.17 -21.90 -1.52
C ASP A 129 18.19 -22.61 -2.88
N LEU A 130 17.02 -22.93 -3.43
CA LEU A 130 16.89 -23.55 -4.76
C LEU A 130 17.21 -22.58 -5.91
N THR A 131 17.09 -21.26 -5.70
CA THR A 131 17.18 -20.24 -6.77
C THR A 131 18.49 -19.45 -6.79
N LYS A 132 19.15 -19.27 -5.63
CA LYS A 132 20.32 -18.38 -5.47
C LYS A 132 21.49 -18.65 -6.43
N ASP A 133 21.68 -19.91 -6.82
CA ASP A 133 22.77 -20.33 -7.70
C ASP A 133 22.27 -20.83 -9.08
N THR A 134 20.95 -20.84 -9.30
CA THR A 134 20.32 -21.45 -10.49
C THR A 134 19.55 -20.44 -11.34
N TYR A 135 19.23 -19.27 -10.80
CA TYR A 135 18.55 -18.19 -11.50
C TYR A 135 19.27 -16.86 -11.34
N LEU A 136 19.35 -16.08 -12.42
CA LEU A 136 19.92 -14.72 -12.39
C LEU A 136 18.95 -13.72 -11.74
N TYR A 137 17.65 -13.86 -12.02
CA TYR A 137 16.55 -13.00 -11.57
C TYR A 137 15.20 -13.65 -11.93
N ALA A 138 14.12 -13.19 -11.32
CA ALA A 138 12.75 -13.59 -11.63
C ALA A 138 12.15 -12.72 -12.75
N ASN A 139 12.04 -11.40 -12.55
CA ASN A 139 11.51 -10.49 -13.57
C ASN A 139 12.59 -10.02 -14.55
N SER A 140 12.31 -10.13 -15.84
CA SER A 140 13.16 -9.56 -16.91
C SER A 140 13.02 -8.04 -17.03
N MET A 141 11.83 -7.48 -16.73
CA MET A 141 11.61 -6.04 -16.68
C MET A 141 12.06 -5.48 -15.32
N GLN A 142 13.29 -4.98 -15.27
CA GLN A 142 14.03 -4.60 -14.05
C GLN A 142 14.00 -3.09 -13.78
N THR A 143 12.80 -2.54 -13.75
CA THR A 143 12.58 -1.09 -13.74
C THR A 143 11.54 -0.69 -12.70
N ALA A 144 11.42 0.62 -12.44
CA ALA A 144 10.49 1.18 -11.47
C ALA A 144 9.00 0.88 -11.77
N GLN A 145 8.67 0.49 -13.01
CA GLN A 145 7.31 0.06 -13.39
C GLN A 145 6.86 -1.24 -12.68
N ARG A 146 7.78 -2.07 -12.18
CA ARG A 146 7.43 -3.29 -11.42
C ARG A 146 7.16 -2.92 -9.97
N ARG A 147 5.89 -2.88 -9.55
CA ARG A 147 5.48 -2.43 -8.20
C ARG A 147 5.05 -3.54 -7.24
N ILE A 148 4.65 -4.71 -7.74
CA ILE A 148 4.22 -5.87 -6.93
C ILE A 148 5.28 -6.98 -7.05
N PRO A 149 5.77 -7.58 -5.94
CA PRO A 149 5.36 -7.33 -4.55
C PRO A 149 5.93 -6.04 -3.92
N VAL A 150 7.04 -5.52 -4.46
CA VAL A 150 7.68 -4.24 -4.08
C VAL A 150 8.29 -3.59 -5.33
N GLY A 151 8.70 -2.32 -5.24
CA GLY A 151 9.36 -1.59 -6.33
C GLY A 151 10.59 -2.30 -6.90
N GLY A 152 10.70 -2.36 -8.24
CA GLY A 152 11.81 -2.93 -9.01
C GLY A 152 12.88 -1.91 -9.43
N ASP A 153 12.88 -0.76 -8.77
CA ASP A 153 13.67 0.43 -9.08
C ASP A 153 15.15 0.09 -9.26
N ASN A 154 15.75 0.56 -10.36
CA ASN A 154 17.16 0.33 -10.70
C ASN A 154 17.59 -1.16 -10.66
N GLY A 155 16.67 -2.06 -11.05
CA GLY A 155 16.89 -3.51 -11.07
C GLY A 155 17.09 -4.15 -9.71
N LYS A 156 16.52 -3.55 -8.65
CA LYS A 156 16.47 -4.13 -7.30
C LYS A 156 15.26 -5.04 -7.12
N MET A 157 15.30 -5.85 -6.06
CA MET A 157 14.17 -6.69 -5.63
C MET A 157 13.70 -7.65 -6.74
N LYS A 158 14.64 -8.11 -7.56
CA LYS A 158 14.38 -8.95 -8.74
C LYS A 158 14.67 -10.43 -8.50
N HIS A 159 15.32 -10.76 -7.39
CA HIS A 159 15.63 -12.12 -6.99
C HIS A 159 14.94 -12.47 -5.65
N TRP A 160 14.58 -13.76 -5.45
CA TRP A 160 13.93 -14.22 -4.21
C TRP A 160 14.74 -13.88 -2.96
N SER A 161 16.07 -13.97 -3.02
CA SER A 161 16.96 -13.58 -1.91
C SER A 161 16.85 -12.10 -1.53
N GLU A 162 16.55 -11.20 -2.48
CA GLU A 162 16.35 -9.78 -2.18
C GLU A 162 14.99 -9.54 -1.51
N LEU A 163 13.99 -10.37 -1.79
CA LEU A 163 12.65 -10.28 -1.19
C LEU A 163 12.56 -10.93 0.19
N LEU A 164 13.43 -11.91 0.51
CA LEU A 164 13.41 -12.60 1.80
C LEU A 164 13.49 -11.64 3.00
N PRO A 165 14.42 -10.65 3.06
CA PRO A 165 14.45 -9.67 4.15
C PRO A 165 13.15 -8.84 4.27
N VAL A 166 12.47 -8.56 3.16
CA VAL A 166 11.18 -7.84 3.17
C VAL A 166 10.11 -8.67 3.87
N TYR A 167 10.04 -9.97 3.57
CA TYR A 167 9.09 -10.87 4.21
C TYR A 167 9.44 -11.12 5.69
N GLU A 168 10.73 -11.21 6.03
CA GLU A 168 11.17 -11.31 7.44
C GLU A 168 10.77 -10.07 8.25
N GLN A 169 10.86 -8.88 7.65
CA GLN A 169 10.37 -7.65 8.26
C GLN A 169 8.84 -7.65 8.42
N GLU A 170 8.08 -8.12 7.43
CA GLU A 170 6.60 -8.26 7.50
C GLU A 170 6.17 -9.08 8.73
N LEU A 171 6.79 -10.24 8.95
CA LEU A 171 6.52 -11.07 10.13
C LEU A 171 6.95 -10.40 11.44
N THR A 172 8.08 -9.70 11.42
CA THR A 172 8.58 -8.97 12.59
C THR A 172 7.60 -7.88 13.01
N SER A 173 7.10 -7.10 12.06
CA SER A 173 6.06 -6.08 12.31
C SER A 173 4.76 -6.71 12.82
N LEU A 174 4.29 -7.82 12.21
CA LEU A 174 3.10 -8.53 12.70
C LEU A 174 3.27 -8.96 14.17
N LYS A 175 4.37 -9.64 14.52
CA LYS A 175 4.64 -10.10 15.90
C LYS A 175 4.67 -8.94 16.89
N LYS A 176 5.33 -7.84 16.52
CA LYS A 176 5.41 -6.62 17.34
C LYS A 176 4.02 -6.02 17.58
N ASN A 177 3.22 -5.88 16.53
CA ASN A 177 1.89 -5.26 16.60
C ASN A 177 0.88 -6.14 17.35
N VAL A 178 0.95 -7.47 17.19
CA VAL A 178 0.16 -8.42 18.00
C VAL A 178 0.51 -8.30 19.49
N LYS A 179 1.80 -8.23 19.83
CA LYS A 179 2.23 -8.04 21.23
C LYS A 179 1.69 -6.72 21.81
N MET A 180 1.78 -5.63 21.06
CA MET A 180 1.26 -4.33 21.45
C MET A 180 -0.25 -4.38 21.72
N LEU A 181 -1.04 -4.98 20.82
CA LEU A 181 -2.48 -5.11 20.97
C LEU A 181 -2.86 -5.92 22.22
N LYS A 182 -2.15 -7.02 22.50
CA LYS A 182 -2.36 -7.82 23.72
C LYS A 182 -2.05 -7.04 24.99
N GLU A 183 -1.02 -6.21 24.98
CA GLU A 183 -0.67 -5.36 26.12
C GLU A 183 -1.71 -4.26 26.36
N GLN A 184 -2.33 -3.74 25.30
CA GLN A 184 -3.43 -2.77 25.38
C GLN A 184 -4.72 -3.41 25.91
N GLU A 185 -5.06 -4.61 25.43
CA GLU A 185 -6.22 -5.39 25.91
C GLU A 185 -6.14 -5.65 27.42
N LYS A 186 -4.96 -6.04 27.91
CA LYS A 186 -4.70 -6.26 29.34
C LYS A 186 -4.84 -5.01 30.21
N LYS A 187 -4.69 -3.81 29.63
CA LYS A 187 -4.82 -2.53 30.34
C LYS A 187 -6.25 -1.96 30.29
N GLY A 188 -7.23 -2.72 29.78
CA GLY A 188 -8.62 -2.29 29.66
C GLY A 188 -8.85 -1.24 28.57
N GLY A 189 -7.93 -1.10 27.62
CA GLY A 189 -8.10 -0.20 26.48
C GLY A 189 -9.05 -0.80 25.44
N ASN A 190 -10.14 -0.10 25.13
CA ASN A 190 -11.01 -0.44 24.01
C ASN A 190 -10.22 -0.46 22.69
N HIS A 191 -10.52 -1.43 21.81
CA HIS A 191 -9.86 -1.68 20.53
C HIS A 191 -10.16 -0.65 19.42
N SER A 192 -10.02 0.63 19.75
CA SER A 192 -10.09 1.73 18.79
C SER A 192 -9.11 2.83 19.16
N GLU A 193 -7.83 2.62 18.88
CA GLU A 193 -6.84 3.70 18.82
C GLU A 193 -6.00 3.42 17.57
N ALA A 194 -6.20 4.05 16.40
CA ALA A 194 -5.99 5.48 16.20
C ALA A 194 -5.04 5.97 17.29
N VAL A 195 -3.73 5.83 17.04
CA VAL A 195 -2.65 6.37 17.90
C VAL A 195 -3.20 7.60 18.59
N SER A 196 -3.36 7.55 19.92
CA SER A 196 -4.02 8.63 20.65
C SER A 196 -3.44 9.96 20.17
N ASN A 197 -4.30 10.79 19.57
CA ASN A 197 -3.89 12.02 18.87
C ASN A 197 -3.06 12.93 19.81
N ASP A 198 -3.18 12.75 21.13
CA ASP A 198 -2.42 13.42 22.18
C ASP A 198 -0.89 13.25 22.11
N LYS A 199 -0.37 12.27 21.34
CA LYS A 199 1.10 12.12 21.12
C LYS A 199 1.59 12.64 19.77
N ILE A 200 0.70 13.02 18.87
CA ILE A 200 1.07 13.46 17.52
C ILE A 200 1.25 14.97 17.55
N ARG A 201 2.44 15.43 17.21
CA ARG A 201 2.75 16.86 17.17
C ARG A 201 2.35 17.43 15.80
N PRO A 202 1.70 18.61 15.77
CA PRO A 202 1.52 19.36 14.53
C PRO A 202 2.86 19.61 13.84
N LEU A 203 2.86 19.56 12.51
CA LEU A 203 4.01 19.95 11.71
C LEU A 203 4.21 21.46 11.82
N HIS A 204 5.46 21.91 11.87
CA HIS A 204 5.78 23.34 11.86
C HIS A 204 5.63 23.88 10.43
N PRO A 205 4.79 24.90 10.20
CA PRO A 205 4.71 25.55 8.90
C PRO A 205 6.04 26.22 8.56
N ALA A 206 6.58 25.93 7.39
CA ALA A 206 7.76 26.60 6.85
C ALA A 206 7.37 27.93 6.20
N ASP A 207 8.17 28.96 6.41
CA ASP A 207 8.01 30.23 5.71
C ASP A 207 8.66 30.17 4.33
N VAL A 208 7.84 30.41 3.30
CA VAL A 208 8.25 30.56 1.91
C VAL A 208 7.77 31.90 1.37
N ILE A 209 8.47 32.43 0.38
CA ILE A 209 8.09 33.67 -0.30
C ILE A 209 7.19 33.29 -1.48
N LEU A 210 5.95 33.77 -1.46
CA LEU A 210 4.97 33.56 -2.53
C LEU A 210 4.86 34.82 -3.40
N PRO A 211 4.70 34.68 -4.73
CA PRO A 211 4.30 35.79 -5.60
C PRO A 211 2.98 36.44 -5.16
N ALA A 212 2.76 37.68 -5.59
CA ALA A 212 1.51 38.38 -5.31
C ALA A 212 0.31 37.63 -5.92
N GLY A 213 -0.80 37.55 -5.16
CA GLY A 213 -2.07 37.00 -5.64
C GLY A 213 -2.45 35.61 -5.10
N TYR A 214 -1.51 34.88 -4.47
CA TYR A 214 -1.86 33.65 -3.76
C TYR A 214 -2.64 33.96 -2.48
N LYS A 215 -3.82 33.35 -2.34
CA LYS A 215 -4.61 33.40 -1.11
C LYS A 215 -4.34 32.14 -0.30
N THR A 216 -4.09 32.32 1.00
CA THR A 216 -3.89 31.22 1.94
C THR A 216 -4.81 31.36 3.15
N VAL A 217 -5.16 30.25 3.77
CA VAL A 217 -5.93 30.16 5.01
C VAL A 217 -5.24 29.21 5.98
N VAL A 218 -5.35 29.47 7.28
CA VAL A 218 -4.88 28.52 8.29
C VAL A 218 -5.81 27.31 8.30
N LEU A 219 -5.25 26.11 8.17
CA LEU A 219 -6.02 24.88 8.19
C LEU A 219 -6.58 24.63 9.59
N LYS A 220 -7.92 24.58 9.67
CA LYS A 220 -8.71 24.28 10.86
C LYS A 220 -10.08 23.77 10.44
N LYS A 221 -10.86 23.26 11.40
CA LYS A 221 -12.25 22.87 11.13
C LYS A 221 -13.05 24.13 10.74
N GLY A 222 -13.88 24.01 9.72
CA GLY A 222 -14.62 25.14 9.14
C GLY A 222 -13.82 25.97 8.12
N ALA A 223 -12.55 25.65 7.82
CA ALA A 223 -11.80 26.37 6.80
C ALA A 223 -12.35 26.07 5.39
N HIS A 224 -12.45 27.10 4.55
CA HIS A 224 -12.75 26.97 3.13
C HIS A 224 -11.45 26.90 2.33
N LEU A 225 -11.24 25.79 1.61
CA LEU A 225 -10.07 25.61 0.75
C LEU A 225 -10.37 25.91 -0.73
N PHE A 226 -11.64 26.10 -1.06
CA PHE A 226 -12.09 26.50 -2.39
C PHE A 226 -12.90 27.80 -2.29
N SER A 227 -12.61 28.77 -3.14
CA SER A 227 -13.25 30.10 -3.12
C SER A 227 -14.65 30.14 -3.74
N ASP A 228 -14.99 29.12 -4.51
CA ASP A 228 -16.22 29.00 -5.32
C ASP A 228 -17.13 27.86 -4.82
N LEU A 229 -16.84 27.26 -3.67
CA LEU A 229 -17.63 26.19 -3.06
C LEU A 229 -17.89 26.51 -1.58
N ASP A 230 -19.09 26.18 -1.10
CA ASP A 230 -19.48 26.35 0.31
C ASP A 230 -18.90 25.25 1.22
N SER A 231 -18.29 24.22 0.65
CA SER A 231 -17.70 23.10 1.39
C SER A 231 -16.60 23.55 2.36
N VAL A 232 -16.63 23.00 3.57
CA VAL A 232 -15.66 23.28 4.65
C VAL A 232 -14.89 22.04 5.09
N VAL A 233 -13.69 22.24 5.62
CA VAL A 233 -12.92 21.19 6.30
C VAL A 233 -13.67 20.72 7.55
N THR A 234 -14.01 19.44 7.63
CA THR A 234 -14.72 18.85 8.78
C THR A 234 -13.76 18.14 9.74
N GLU A 235 -12.73 17.49 9.20
CA GLU A 235 -11.71 16.77 9.95
C GLU A 235 -10.35 16.81 9.22
N TYR A 236 -9.26 16.74 9.97
CA TYR A 236 -7.90 16.66 9.44
C TYR A 236 -6.98 16.00 10.46
N ALA A 237 -5.86 15.44 9.99
CA ALA A 237 -4.88 14.77 10.82
C ALA A 237 -4.17 15.78 11.73
N PRO A 238 -3.87 15.46 13.00
CA PRO A 238 -3.21 16.39 13.93
C PRO A 238 -1.91 16.99 13.39
N GLU A 239 -1.18 16.25 12.55
CA GLU A 239 0.02 16.72 11.86
C GLU A 239 -0.22 17.97 11.02
N LEU A 240 -1.43 18.14 10.47
CA LEU A 240 -1.79 19.23 9.58
C LEU A 240 -2.30 20.47 10.32
N GLU A 241 -2.45 20.41 11.64
CA GLU A 241 -3.01 21.51 12.43
C GLU A 241 -2.17 22.78 12.30
N GLY A 242 -2.81 23.90 11.95
CA GLY A 242 -2.14 25.20 11.85
C GLY A 242 -1.35 25.42 10.55
N MET A 243 -1.30 24.44 9.65
CA MET A 243 -0.65 24.59 8.34
C MET A 243 -1.32 25.70 7.50
N LYS A 244 -0.52 26.42 6.69
CA LYS A 244 -1.00 27.49 5.80
C LYS A 244 -1.39 26.90 4.44
N ALA A 245 -2.65 26.50 4.31
CA ALA A 245 -3.21 25.93 3.08
C ALA A 245 -3.56 27.03 2.07
N TYR A 246 -3.51 26.70 0.78
CA TYR A 246 -3.94 27.59 -0.29
C TYR A 246 -5.47 27.56 -0.45
N VAL A 247 -6.03 28.67 -0.92
CA VAL A 247 -7.43 28.78 -1.33
C VAL A 247 -7.47 28.91 -2.86
N PHE A 248 -7.97 27.88 -3.53
CA PHE A 248 -8.07 27.85 -5.00
C PHE A 248 -9.50 28.09 -5.49
N ASN A 249 -9.65 28.42 -6.76
CA ASN A 249 -10.91 28.32 -7.46
C ASN A 249 -11.00 26.93 -8.11
N SER A 250 -11.96 26.13 -7.68
CA SER A 250 -12.13 24.74 -8.08
C SER A 250 -12.40 24.61 -9.59
N SER A 251 -13.21 25.51 -10.15
CA SER A 251 -13.52 25.55 -11.59
C SER A 251 -12.25 25.80 -12.42
N SER A 252 -11.42 26.76 -11.99
CA SER A 252 -10.15 27.07 -12.64
C SER A 252 -9.15 25.90 -12.56
N GLN A 253 -9.07 25.19 -11.44
CA GLN A 253 -8.20 24.01 -11.31
C GLN A 253 -8.60 22.88 -12.28
N ARG A 254 -9.90 22.69 -12.52
CA ARG A 254 -10.39 21.70 -13.48
C ARG A 254 -10.01 22.04 -14.92
N GLU A 255 -10.11 23.31 -15.29
CA GLU A 255 -9.83 23.75 -16.65
C GLU A 255 -8.34 23.85 -16.95
N ASN A 256 -7.58 24.43 -16.01
CA ASN A 256 -6.21 24.91 -16.25
C ASN A 256 -5.14 24.15 -15.44
N GLY A 257 -5.52 23.33 -14.47
CA GLY A 257 -4.58 22.75 -13.51
C GLY A 257 -4.16 23.75 -12.44
N THR A 258 -3.13 23.40 -11.66
CA THR A 258 -2.65 24.27 -10.58
C THR A 258 -1.16 24.57 -10.77
N LYS A 259 -0.82 25.86 -10.96
CA LYS A 259 0.57 26.32 -10.94
C LYS A 259 0.90 26.86 -9.55
N ILE A 260 1.95 26.31 -8.94
CA ILE A 260 2.52 26.79 -7.68
C ILE A 260 3.90 27.37 -7.97
N GLU A 261 4.13 28.57 -7.47
CA GLU A 261 5.41 29.26 -7.60
C GLU A 261 5.80 29.82 -6.23
N PHE A 262 7.02 29.52 -5.79
CA PHE A 262 7.50 29.96 -4.49
C PHE A 262 9.02 30.02 -4.44
N THR A 263 9.55 30.75 -3.46
CA THR A 263 10.98 30.77 -3.15
C THR A 263 11.20 30.37 -1.71
N SER A 264 12.15 29.47 -1.47
CA SER A 264 12.51 29.02 -0.12
C SER A 264 14.00 29.22 0.15
N GLN A 265 14.34 29.66 1.36
CA GLN A 265 15.72 29.81 1.79
C GLN A 265 16.32 28.52 2.36
N LYS A 266 15.49 27.49 2.60
CA LYS A 266 15.89 26.18 3.14
C LYS A 266 15.18 25.06 2.38
N PRO A 267 15.69 23.82 2.39
CA PRO A 267 14.95 22.67 1.86
C PRO A 267 13.59 22.53 2.55
N VAL A 268 12.51 22.36 1.80
CA VAL A 268 11.12 22.29 2.31
C VAL A 268 10.37 21.13 1.66
N HIS A 269 9.37 20.63 2.38
CA HIS A 269 8.37 19.70 1.89
C HIS A 269 7.07 20.45 1.62
N LEU A 270 6.60 20.43 0.37
CA LEU A 270 5.26 20.90 0.01
C LEU A 270 4.26 19.76 0.22
N LEU A 271 3.18 20.03 0.94
CA LEU A 271 2.12 19.05 1.20
C LEU A 271 0.97 19.23 0.20
N VAL A 272 0.72 18.20 -0.61
CA VAL A 272 -0.34 18.19 -1.62
C VAL A 272 -1.35 17.11 -1.29
N GLY A 273 -2.63 17.50 -1.19
CA GLY A 273 -3.75 16.60 -0.91
C GLY A 273 -4.45 16.16 -2.19
N TYR A 274 -4.54 14.85 -2.40
CA TYR A 274 -5.30 14.23 -3.49
C TYR A 274 -6.53 13.51 -2.96
N PHE A 275 -7.67 13.76 -3.59
CA PHE A 275 -8.93 13.09 -3.25
C PHE A 275 -8.88 11.61 -3.68
N ARG A 276 -9.37 10.72 -2.82
CA ARG A 276 -9.50 9.27 -3.07
C ARG A 276 -10.74 8.99 -3.92
N ASP A 277 -10.75 9.49 -5.15
CA ASP A 277 -11.83 9.35 -6.11
C ASP A 277 -11.26 9.44 -7.53
N ASP A 278 -11.78 8.63 -8.44
CA ASP A 278 -11.30 8.48 -9.81
C ASP A 278 -12.09 9.33 -10.84
N GLN A 279 -13.11 10.07 -10.40
CA GLN A 279 -13.82 11.01 -11.25
C GLN A 279 -12.87 12.10 -11.75
N ILE A 280 -12.95 12.39 -13.06
CA ILE A 280 -12.13 13.38 -13.76
C ILE A 280 -12.18 14.80 -13.17
N LYS A 281 -13.15 15.09 -12.29
CA LYS A 281 -13.23 16.37 -11.58
C LYS A 281 -12.18 16.51 -10.48
N TYR A 282 -11.63 15.41 -9.97
CA TYR A 282 -10.53 15.39 -9.01
C TYR A 282 -9.21 15.17 -9.72
N ALA A 283 -8.15 15.80 -9.23
CA ALA A 283 -6.83 15.60 -9.79
C ALA A 283 -6.32 14.20 -9.43
N ALA A 284 -5.77 13.50 -10.41
CA ALA A 284 -5.14 12.21 -10.17
C ALA A 284 -3.87 12.42 -9.33
N ALA A 285 -3.71 11.60 -8.29
CA ALA A 285 -2.45 11.53 -7.55
C ALA A 285 -1.29 11.06 -8.45
N PRO A 286 -0.03 11.37 -8.10
CA PRO A 286 1.14 10.92 -8.85
C PRO A 286 1.15 9.39 -8.93
N LYS A 287 1.33 8.86 -10.14
CA LYS A 287 1.36 7.41 -10.38
C LYS A 287 2.51 7.08 -11.31
N LEU A 288 3.54 6.43 -10.75
CA LEU A 288 4.74 6.02 -11.49
C LEU A 288 4.45 5.07 -12.64
N GLU A 289 3.34 4.34 -12.58
CA GLU A 289 2.91 3.37 -13.59
C GLU A 289 2.49 4.04 -14.91
N ILE A 290 2.05 5.29 -14.87
CA ILE A 290 1.54 6.04 -16.04
C ILE A 290 2.29 7.35 -16.28
N ASP A 291 3.15 7.78 -15.35
CA ASP A 291 3.94 8.99 -15.43
C ASP A 291 5.30 8.80 -14.77
N ALA A 292 6.36 8.77 -15.59
CA ALA A 292 7.72 8.59 -15.12
C ALA A 292 8.22 9.76 -14.23
N SER A 293 7.60 10.94 -14.32
CA SER A 293 7.93 12.11 -13.49
C SER A 293 7.21 12.12 -12.14
N ALA A 294 6.33 11.12 -11.88
CA ALA A 294 5.51 11.05 -10.67
C ALA A 294 6.30 10.82 -9.37
N ASN A 295 7.64 10.80 -9.41
CA ASN A 295 8.49 10.78 -8.22
C ASN A 295 9.68 11.74 -8.26
N ASP A 296 9.71 12.69 -9.20
CA ASP A 296 10.81 13.67 -9.33
C ASP A 296 11.04 14.48 -8.04
N TYR A 297 10.01 14.60 -7.21
CA TYR A 297 10.01 15.29 -5.92
C TYR A 297 9.74 14.34 -4.74
N GLY A 298 9.90 13.02 -4.91
CA GLY A 298 9.60 12.04 -3.85
C GLY A 298 8.11 11.84 -3.56
N GLN A 299 7.23 12.24 -4.49
CA GLN A 299 5.79 12.34 -4.30
C GLN A 299 4.97 11.09 -4.61
N ALA A 300 5.60 10.00 -5.07
CA ALA A 300 4.86 8.82 -5.54
C ALA A 300 3.97 8.20 -4.44
N GLU A 301 4.48 8.15 -3.21
CA GLU A 301 3.79 7.50 -2.09
C GLU A 301 3.20 8.54 -1.13
N PRO A 302 1.92 8.41 -0.72
CA PRO A 302 1.32 9.29 0.27
C PRO A 302 2.04 9.13 1.62
N GLN A 303 2.26 10.26 2.30
CA GLN A 303 2.84 10.27 3.65
C GLN A 303 1.75 10.16 4.72
N LEU A 304 0.62 10.82 4.51
CA LEU A 304 -0.55 10.68 5.39
C LEU A 304 -1.72 10.16 4.57
N THR A 305 -2.13 8.92 4.78
CA THR A 305 -3.37 8.41 4.20
C THR A 305 -4.56 8.78 5.08
N SER A 306 -5.75 8.90 4.51
CA SER A 306 -6.96 9.22 5.28
C SER A 306 -6.87 10.53 6.07
N ALA A 307 -6.16 11.53 5.54
CA ALA A 307 -5.61 12.63 6.31
C ALA A 307 -6.52 13.85 6.43
N LEU A 308 -7.51 14.01 5.56
CA LEU A 308 -8.38 15.19 5.58
C LEU A 308 -9.78 14.89 5.01
N ARG A 309 -10.80 15.54 5.58
CA ARG A 309 -12.20 15.51 5.14
C ARG A 309 -12.71 16.91 4.86
N ILE A 310 -13.41 17.05 3.75
CA ILE A 310 -14.16 18.24 3.37
C ILE A 310 -15.62 17.83 3.17
N GLU A 311 -16.55 18.65 3.64
CA GLU A 311 -17.98 18.40 3.52
C GLU A 311 -18.39 18.19 2.05
N GLY A 312 -19.08 17.08 1.78
CA GLY A 312 -19.54 16.72 0.43
C GLY A 312 -18.46 16.22 -0.52
N MET A 313 -17.22 15.97 -0.04
CA MET A 313 -16.10 15.53 -0.86
C MET A 313 -15.49 14.20 -0.39
N PRO A 314 -14.79 13.47 -1.28
CA PRO A 314 -14.03 12.28 -0.94
C PRO A 314 -12.94 12.56 0.11
N GLN A 315 -12.46 11.48 0.70
CA GLN A 315 -11.35 11.54 1.65
C GLN A 315 -10.05 11.90 0.93
N VAL A 316 -9.14 12.59 1.61
CA VAL A 316 -7.88 13.06 1.01
C VAL A 316 -6.68 12.31 1.58
N ASN A 317 -5.77 11.91 0.70
CA ASN A 317 -4.40 11.48 1.05
C ASN A 317 -3.42 12.63 0.80
N VAL A 318 -2.42 12.77 1.66
CA VAL A 318 -1.40 13.82 1.56
C VAL A 318 -0.08 13.22 1.09
N HIS A 319 0.41 13.75 -0.02
CA HIS A 319 1.71 13.48 -0.60
C HIS A 319 2.67 14.62 -0.23
N LYS A 320 3.95 14.30 -0.05
CA LYS A 320 5.00 15.31 0.10
C LYS A 320 5.72 15.50 -1.23
N TYR A 321 6.14 16.72 -1.50
CA TYR A 321 7.01 17.07 -2.61
C TYR A 321 8.24 17.76 -2.04
N ASP A 322 9.40 17.18 -2.27
CA ASP A 322 10.67 17.63 -1.72
C ASP A 322 11.31 18.69 -2.62
N PHE A 323 11.66 19.84 -2.05
CA PHE A 323 12.32 20.94 -2.75
C PHE A 323 13.57 21.41 -2.01
N GLY A 324 14.64 21.69 -2.74
CA GLY A 324 15.83 22.36 -2.20
C GLY A 324 15.59 23.84 -1.87
N ALA A 325 16.60 24.54 -1.37
CA ALA A 325 16.57 26.00 -1.32
C ALA A 325 16.63 26.58 -2.75
N GLY A 326 15.90 27.65 -3.01
CA GLY A 326 15.83 28.30 -4.31
C GLY A 326 14.42 28.72 -4.72
N HIS A 327 14.31 29.15 -5.98
CA HIS A 327 13.05 29.48 -6.64
C HIS A 327 12.51 28.26 -7.39
N HIS A 328 11.24 27.93 -7.19
CA HIS A 328 10.61 26.73 -7.74
C HIS A 328 9.28 27.05 -8.40
N VAL A 329 9.01 26.36 -9.50
CA VAL A 329 7.73 26.36 -10.20
C VAL A 329 7.28 24.91 -10.36
N LEU A 330 6.09 24.59 -9.86
CA LEU A 330 5.46 23.28 -9.95
C LEU A 330 4.14 23.39 -10.69
N LEU A 331 3.94 22.53 -11.68
CA LEU A 331 2.65 22.33 -12.35
C LEU A 331 2.02 21.04 -11.81
N LEU A 332 0.88 21.17 -11.16
CA LEU A 332 0.08 20.06 -10.68
C LEU A 332 -1.06 19.75 -11.67
N PRO A 333 -1.54 18.50 -11.70
CA PRO A 333 -2.54 18.05 -12.67
C PRO A 333 -3.87 18.81 -12.59
N LYS A 334 -4.65 18.72 -13.67
CA LYS A 334 -6.03 19.22 -13.73
C LYS A 334 -6.93 18.48 -12.76
N GLY A 335 -7.90 19.18 -12.20
CA GLY A 335 -8.87 18.65 -11.24
C GLY A 335 -8.69 19.22 -9.84
N PHE A 336 -9.65 18.95 -8.98
CA PHE A 336 -9.62 19.40 -7.59
C PHE A 336 -8.48 18.72 -6.85
N LEU A 337 -7.63 19.53 -6.22
CA LEU A 337 -6.57 19.10 -5.31
C LEU A 337 -6.36 20.17 -4.25
N LEU A 338 -5.69 19.78 -3.17
CA LEU A 338 -5.36 20.68 -2.08
C LEU A 338 -3.86 20.95 -2.06
N VAL A 339 -3.46 22.17 -1.72
CA VAL A 339 -2.08 22.48 -1.33
C VAL A 339 -2.14 22.95 0.12
N LEU A 340 -1.66 22.11 1.03
CA LEU A 340 -1.85 22.27 2.47
C LEU A 340 -0.76 23.12 3.13
N GLY A 341 0.27 23.49 2.37
CA GLY A 341 1.36 24.37 2.81
C GLY A 341 2.71 23.67 2.76
N TYR A 342 3.67 24.22 3.50
CA TYR A 342 5.07 23.80 3.49
C TYR A 342 5.52 23.48 4.90
N THR A 343 6.42 22.51 5.06
CA THR A 343 7.09 22.21 6.32
C THR A 343 8.55 21.85 6.10
N ASN A 344 9.41 22.05 7.11
CA ASN A 344 10.78 21.52 7.11
C ASN A 344 10.89 20.23 7.96
N ASP A 345 9.80 19.80 8.58
CA ASP A 345 9.80 18.67 9.50
C ASP A 345 9.82 17.34 8.73
N ASN A 346 10.46 16.34 9.34
CA ASN A 346 10.35 14.97 8.86
C ASN A 346 8.93 14.45 9.11
N ILE A 347 8.27 14.04 8.03
CA ILE A 347 6.93 13.45 8.09
C ILE A 347 7.10 11.94 8.25
N THR A 348 6.51 11.37 9.29
CA THR A 348 6.48 9.92 9.48
C THR A 348 5.27 9.35 8.75
N PRO A 349 5.43 8.43 7.79
CA PRO A 349 4.31 7.84 7.08
C PRO A 349 3.31 7.19 8.03
N ARG A 350 2.02 7.52 7.87
CA ARG A 350 0.94 7.04 8.76
C ARG A 350 -0.42 7.04 8.06
N ASP A 351 -1.28 6.10 8.44
CA ASP A 351 -2.72 6.23 8.21
C ASP A 351 -3.34 7.09 9.32
N ALA A 352 -3.82 8.27 8.94
CA ALA A 352 -4.43 9.22 9.86
C ALA A 352 -5.75 8.69 10.45
N GLY A 353 -6.34 7.66 9.84
CA GLY A 353 -7.49 6.96 10.39
C GLY A 353 -8.75 7.82 10.51
N LEU A 354 -8.85 8.94 9.77
CA LEU A 354 -10.11 9.72 9.65
C LEU A 354 -11.08 8.97 8.75
N SER A 355 -11.40 7.75 9.15
CA SER A 355 -12.22 6.82 8.40
C SER A 355 -13.67 7.29 8.37
N GLY A 356 -14.17 7.42 7.16
CA GLY A 356 -15.56 7.22 6.81
C GLY A 356 -15.55 5.86 6.15
N THR A 357 -16.30 4.92 6.72
CA THR A 357 -16.59 3.53 6.29
C THR A 357 -15.47 2.60 5.80
N ASP A 358 -14.27 3.06 5.42
CA ASP A 358 -13.22 2.21 4.84
C ASP A 358 -12.23 1.70 5.90
N LYS A 359 -12.21 0.37 6.07
CA LYS A 359 -11.64 -0.40 7.19
C LYS A 359 -10.48 -1.30 6.72
N ALA A 360 -9.40 -0.77 6.15
CA ALA A 360 -8.22 -1.58 5.86
C ALA A 360 -7.44 -1.88 7.16
N ILE A 361 -6.84 -3.07 7.28
CA ILE A 361 -6.12 -3.53 8.50
C ILE A 361 -4.66 -3.93 8.20
N ASP A 362 -4.15 -3.54 7.05
CA ASP A 362 -2.77 -3.79 6.62
C ASP A 362 -1.73 -3.04 7.46
N TRP A 363 -2.15 -2.07 8.29
CA TRP A 363 -1.29 -1.42 9.28
C TRP A 363 -0.59 -2.40 10.22
N LEU A 364 -1.16 -3.60 10.43
CA LEU A 364 -0.56 -4.67 11.24
C LEU A 364 0.83 -5.11 10.73
N PHE A 365 1.16 -4.84 9.47
CA PHE A 365 2.41 -5.26 8.83
C PHE A 365 3.45 -4.14 8.71
N TYR A 366 3.20 -2.96 9.26
CA TYR A 366 4.15 -1.84 9.27
C TYR A 366 4.79 -1.67 10.66
#